data_AF-A0A379ERR4-F1
#
_entry.id   AF-A0A379ERR4-F1
#
_cell.length_a   1.000
_cell.length_b   1.000
_cell.length_c   1.000
_cell.angle_alpha   90.00
_cell.angle_beta   90.00
_cell.angle_gamma   90.00
#
_symmetry.space_group_name_H-M   'P 1'
#
loop_
_entity.id
_entity.type
_entity.pdbx_description
1 polymer ?
#
loop_
_entity_poly.entity_id
_entity_poly.type
_entity_poly.pdbx_seq_one_letter_code
_entity_poly.pdbx_strand_id
1 'polypeptide(L)'
;MSDDTQRALSFLVRKTRLPANQLEQAREILRDIESLQPHNESLFQRVNFLMQAAMGFISIEQNRIIKIFSVVSVIFLPPTLVASNYGMNFDVMPELGLKFGYPMALGLMALAAFAPYWYFKRKGWL
;
A
#
# COMPACT_ATOMS: atom_id res chain seq x y z
N MET A 1 -23.29 -4.21 -22.44
CA MET A 1 -23.37 -3.17 -23.50
C MET A 1 -23.02 -3.74 -24.89
N SER A 2 -21.99 -4.58 -25.00
CA SER A 2 -21.58 -5.26 -26.25
C SER A 2 -22.62 -6.25 -26.81
N ASP A 3 -23.29 -7.00 -25.93
CA ASP A 3 -24.20 -8.10 -26.31
C ASP A 3 -25.51 -7.62 -26.98
N ASP A 4 -26.08 -6.51 -26.49
CA ASP A 4 -27.27 -5.88 -27.08
C ASP A 4 -26.99 -5.25 -28.45
N THR A 5 -25.76 -4.77 -28.65
CA THR A 5 -25.34 -4.16 -29.92
C THR A 5 -25.15 -5.23 -30.99
N GLN A 6 -24.58 -6.39 -30.62
CA GLN A 6 -24.49 -7.56 -31.50
C GLN A 6 -25.87 -8.11 -31.87
N ARG A 7 -26.78 -8.21 -30.90
CA ARG A 7 -28.18 -8.60 -31.16
C ARG A 7 -28.85 -7.62 -32.13
N ALA A 8 -28.79 -6.33 -31.87
CA ALA A 8 -29.39 -5.31 -32.73
C ALA A 8 -28.83 -5.33 -34.17
N LEU A 9 -27.52 -5.52 -34.33
CA LEU A 9 -26.87 -5.63 -35.64
C LEU A 9 -27.27 -6.91 -36.38
N SER A 10 -27.35 -8.05 -35.68
CA SER A 10 -27.83 -9.31 -36.27
C SER A 10 -29.29 -9.23 -36.73
N PHE A 11 -30.13 -8.48 -36.01
CA PHE A 11 -31.51 -8.21 -36.39
C PHE A 11 -31.60 -7.30 -37.63
N LEU A 12 -30.74 -6.29 -37.75
CA LEU A 12 -30.71 -5.38 -38.92
C LEU A 12 -30.18 -6.06 -40.18
N VAL A 13 -29.13 -6.87 -40.06
CA VAL A 13 -28.56 -7.67 -41.17
C VAL A 13 -29.58 -8.67 -41.70
N ARG A 14 -30.39 -9.27 -40.82
CA ARG A 14 -31.43 -10.24 -41.21
C ARG A 14 -32.65 -9.60 -41.90
N LYS A 15 -32.94 -8.32 -41.60
CA LYS A 15 -34.11 -7.59 -42.14
C LYS A 15 -33.80 -6.85 -43.45
N THR A 16 -32.53 -6.58 -43.73
CA THR A 16 -32.09 -5.86 -44.94
C THR A 16 -31.70 -6.89 -46.01
N ARG A 17 -32.46 -6.97 -47.10
CA ARG A 17 -32.18 -7.87 -48.24
C ARG A 17 -30.98 -7.33 -49.03
N LEU A 18 -29.78 -7.48 -48.47
CA LEU A 18 -28.52 -6.97 -49.01
C LEU A 18 -27.96 -7.91 -50.09
N PRO A 19 -27.38 -7.38 -51.19
CA PRO A 19 -26.65 -8.18 -52.16
C PRO A 19 -25.43 -8.84 -51.49
N ALA A 20 -25.06 -10.06 -51.90
CA ALA A 20 -24.08 -10.92 -51.23
C ALA A 20 -22.75 -10.22 -50.89
N ASN A 21 -22.30 -9.31 -51.75
CA ASN A 21 -21.05 -8.55 -51.59
C ASN A 21 -21.06 -7.57 -50.38
N GLN A 22 -22.23 -7.00 -50.05
CA GLN A 22 -22.39 -6.06 -48.93
C GLN A 22 -22.51 -6.78 -47.58
N LEU A 23 -23.04 -8.01 -47.59
CA LEU A 23 -23.08 -8.88 -46.40
C LEU A 23 -21.68 -9.34 -45.99
N GLU A 24 -20.80 -9.56 -46.96
CA GLU A 24 -19.41 -9.95 -46.72
C GLU A 24 -18.61 -8.82 -46.08
N GLN A 25 -18.69 -7.59 -46.63
CA GLN A 25 -18.06 -6.40 -46.03
C GLN A 25 -18.59 -6.11 -44.61
N ALA A 26 -19.91 -6.20 -44.39
CA ALA A 26 -20.48 -5.97 -43.06
C ALA A 26 -19.99 -7.01 -42.03
N ARG A 27 -19.81 -8.27 -42.44
CA ARG A 27 -19.24 -9.33 -41.58
C ARG A 27 -17.77 -9.09 -41.29
N GLU A 28 -17.00 -8.62 -42.26
CA GLU A 28 -15.58 -8.32 -42.10
C GLU A 28 -15.37 -7.17 -41.10
N ILE A 29 -16.10 -6.07 -41.25
CA ILE A 29 -16.08 -4.93 -40.32
C ILE A 29 -16.51 -5.35 -38.90
N LEU A 30 -17.54 -6.20 -38.78
CA LEU A 30 -17.96 -6.74 -37.47
C LEU A 30 -16.86 -7.56 -36.80
N ARG A 31 -16.10 -8.33 -37.59
CA ARG A 31 -14.99 -9.15 -37.10
C ARG A 31 -13.82 -8.30 -36.63
N ASP A 32 -13.53 -7.22 -37.36
CA ASP A 32 -12.52 -6.24 -36.95
C ASP A 32 -12.93 -5.54 -35.65
N ILE A 33 -14.19 -5.14 -35.52
CA ILE A 33 -14.72 -4.56 -34.27
C ILE A 33 -14.64 -5.55 -33.11
N GLU A 34 -14.97 -6.83 -33.33
CA GLU A 34 -14.78 -7.89 -32.34
C GLU A 34 -13.31 -8.06 -31.93
N SER A 35 -12.36 -7.85 -32.84
CA SER A 35 -10.92 -7.95 -32.55
C SER A 35 -10.37 -6.75 -31.75
N LEU A 36 -11.01 -5.58 -31.85
CA LEU A 36 -10.63 -4.38 -31.10
C LEU A 36 -10.99 -4.46 -29.62
N GLN A 37 -12.05 -5.19 -29.29
CA GLN A 37 -12.53 -5.35 -27.92
C GLN A 37 -11.53 -6.07 -26.99
N PRO A 38 -10.94 -7.23 -27.33
CA PRO A 38 -9.89 -7.87 -26.51
C PRO A 38 -8.60 -7.04 -26.48
N HIS A 39 -8.33 -6.24 -27.52
CA HIS A 39 -7.20 -5.31 -27.52
C HIS A 39 -7.38 -4.22 -26.46
N ASN A 40 -8.60 -3.69 -26.35
CA ASN A 40 -8.95 -2.70 -25.34
C ASN A 40 -8.90 -3.31 -23.93
N GLU A 41 -9.44 -4.51 -23.74
CA GLU A 41 -9.35 -5.25 -22.46
C GLU A 41 -7.88 -5.49 -22.04
N SER A 42 -7.00 -5.87 -22.96
CA SER A 42 -5.56 -6.02 -22.71
C SER A 42 -4.91 -4.70 -22.27
N LEU A 43 -5.24 -3.58 -22.92
CA LEU A 43 -4.74 -2.27 -22.51
C LEU A 43 -5.24 -1.89 -21.11
N PHE A 44 -6.53 -2.09 -20.83
CA PHE A 44 -7.09 -1.86 -19.51
C PHE A 44 -6.45 -2.75 -18.44
N GLN A 45 -6.15 -4.01 -18.73
CA GLN A 45 -5.44 -4.88 -17.80
C GLN A 45 -4.03 -4.36 -17.50
N ARG A 46 -3.29 -3.88 -18.51
CA ARG A 46 -1.95 -3.29 -18.31
C ARG A 46 -2.00 -2.02 -17.47
N VAL A 47 -2.97 -1.13 -17.72
CA VAL A 47 -3.15 0.08 -16.91
C VAL A 47 -3.47 -0.29 -15.47
N ASN A 48 -4.37 -1.24 -15.24
CA ASN A 48 -4.69 -1.71 -13.89
C ASN A 48 -3.48 -2.35 -13.19
N PHE A 49 -2.67 -3.13 -13.92
CA PHE A 49 -1.44 -3.71 -13.37
C PHE A 49 -0.45 -2.62 -12.95
N LEU A 50 -0.22 -1.62 -13.79
CA LEU A 50 0.66 -0.48 -13.47
C LEU A 50 0.12 0.33 -12.29
N MET A 51 -1.19 0.56 -12.23
CA MET A 51 -1.85 1.23 -11.11
C MET A 51 -1.63 0.45 -9.81
N GLN A 52 -1.84 -0.87 -9.83
CA GLN A 52 -1.61 -1.73 -8.66
C GLN A 52 -0.14 -1.74 -8.24
N ALA A 53 0.78 -1.80 -9.20
CA ALA A 53 2.21 -1.72 -8.91
C ALA A 53 2.58 -0.37 -8.28
N ALA A 54 2.09 0.74 -8.84
CA ALA A 54 2.31 2.08 -8.30
C ALA A 54 1.75 2.22 -6.88
N MET A 55 0.53 1.74 -6.63
CA MET A 55 -0.05 1.70 -5.28
C MET A 55 0.79 0.84 -4.33
N GLY A 56 1.32 -0.30 -4.80
CA GLY A 56 2.25 -1.13 -4.05
C GLY A 56 3.53 -0.38 -3.66
N PHE A 57 4.16 0.33 -4.61
CA PHE A 57 5.33 1.16 -4.34
C PHE A 57 5.04 2.28 -3.34
N ILE A 58 3.89 2.96 -3.47
CA ILE A 58 3.45 3.99 -2.52
C ILE A 58 3.28 3.39 -1.12
N SER A 59 2.64 2.22 -1.02
CA SER A 59 2.46 1.53 0.26
C SER A 59 3.80 1.12 0.90
N ILE A 60 4.78 0.67 0.11
CA ILE A 60 6.12 0.35 0.60
C ILE A 60 6.80 1.60 1.18
N GLU A 61 6.73 2.74 0.47
CA GLU A 61 7.34 3.98 0.95
C GLU A 61 6.64 4.51 2.20
N GLN A 62 5.31 4.46 2.25
CA GLN A 62 4.53 4.80 3.45
C GLN A 62 4.91 3.91 4.64
N ASN A 63 5.03 2.59 4.42
CA ASN A 63 5.46 1.66 5.44
C ASN A 63 6.90 1.93 5.92
N ARG A 64 7.79 2.40 5.02
CA ARG A 64 9.14 2.84 5.40
C ARG A 64 9.09 4.06 6.31
N ILE A 65 8.29 5.06 5.94
CA ILE A 65 8.10 6.28 6.74
C ILE A 65 7.56 5.95 8.13
N ILE A 66 6.47 5.17 8.23
CA ILE A 66 5.88 4.74 9.51
C ILE A 66 6.91 3.98 10.36
N LYS A 67 7.70 3.10 9.73
CA LYS A 67 8.76 2.36 10.43
C LYS A 67 9.79 3.30 11.04
N ILE A 68 10.22 4.34 10.32
CA ILE A 68 11.17 5.34 10.84
C ILE A 68 10.56 6.10 12.02
N PHE A 69 9.35 6.63 11.88
CA PHE A 69 8.68 7.33 12.98
C PHE A 69 8.51 6.46 14.22
N SER A 70 8.12 5.20 14.05
CA SER A 70 8.00 4.25 15.16
C SER A 70 9.33 4.04 15.88
N VAL A 71 10.43 3.86 15.14
CA VAL A 71 11.78 3.73 15.74
C VAL A 71 12.16 4.99 16.51
N VAL A 72 11.93 6.16 15.93
CA VAL A 72 12.18 7.45 16.58
C VAL A 72 11.36 7.56 17.87
N SER A 73 10.07 7.26 17.85
CA SER A 73 9.22 7.26 19.04
C SER A 73 9.73 6.29 20.11
N VAL A 74 10.14 5.07 19.75
CA VAL A 74 10.67 4.09 20.72
C VAL A 74 11.98 4.57 21.36
N ILE A 75 12.78 5.37 20.67
CA ILE A 75 14.00 6.00 21.24
C ILE A 75 13.62 7.14 22.19
N PHE A 76 12.62 7.96 21.85
CA PHE A 76 12.23 9.14 22.63
C PHE A 76 11.25 8.87 23.78
N LEU A 77 10.44 7.80 23.70
CA LEU A 77 9.45 7.45 24.72
C LEU A 77 10.11 7.18 26.09
N PRO A 78 11.20 6.38 26.21
CA PRO A 78 11.84 6.10 27.49
C PRO A 78 12.43 7.36 28.17
N PRO A 79 13.21 8.22 27.49
CA PRO A 79 13.64 9.49 28.07
C PRO A 79 12.46 10.40 28.45
N THR A 80 11.38 10.42 27.66
CA THR A 80 10.20 11.25 27.96
C THR A 80 9.46 10.74 29.19
N LEU A 81 9.29 9.43 29.37
CA LEU A 81 8.65 8.84 30.56
C LEU A 81 9.51 9.08 31.81
N VAL A 82 10.83 8.93 31.70
CA VAL A 82 11.78 9.26 32.76
C VAL A 82 11.66 10.76 33.10
N ALA A 83 11.75 11.65 32.11
CA ALA A 83 11.62 13.09 32.32
C ALA A 83 10.25 13.50 32.87
N SER A 84 9.16 12.84 32.49
CA SER A 84 7.81 13.08 33.03
C SER A 84 7.70 12.66 34.50
N ASN A 85 8.30 11.53 34.88
CA ASN A 85 8.30 11.06 36.26
C ASN A 85 9.16 11.97 37.15
N TYR A 86 10.37 12.31 36.69
CA TYR A 86 11.28 13.20 37.41
C TYR A 86 10.85 14.67 37.38
N GLY A 87 10.13 15.13 36.35
CA GLY A 87 9.67 16.52 36.22
C GLY A 87 8.45 16.87 37.07
N MET A 88 7.65 15.89 37.51
CA MET A 88 6.43 16.10 38.32
C MET A 88 6.59 15.79 39.82
N ASN A 89 7.63 15.07 40.27
CA ASN A 89 7.78 14.64 41.67
C ASN A 89 9.19 14.89 42.26
N PHE A 90 9.78 16.07 42.05
CA PHE A 90 10.96 16.48 42.82
C PHE A 90 10.66 16.78 44.30
N ASP A 91 9.39 17.04 44.65
CA ASP A 91 9.00 17.51 45.99
C ASP A 91 8.49 16.37 46.91
N VAL A 92 8.07 15.24 46.35
CA VAL A 92 7.64 14.05 47.12
C VAL A 92 8.15 12.79 46.41
N MET A 93 9.33 12.28 46.78
CA MET A 93 9.67 10.88 46.46
C MET A 93 10.65 10.22 47.46
N PRO A 94 10.18 9.22 48.25
CA PRO A 94 11.01 8.37 49.13
C PRO A 94 11.88 7.34 48.36
N GLU A 95 11.90 7.41 47.03
CA GLU A 95 12.63 6.47 46.16
C GLU A 95 14.14 6.72 46.09
N LEU A 96 14.63 7.83 46.67
CA LEU A 96 16.07 7.99 46.98
C LEU A 96 16.55 6.94 48.02
N GLY A 97 15.63 6.30 48.74
CA GLY A 97 15.90 5.19 49.66
C GLY A 97 15.95 3.81 48.99
N LEU A 98 15.44 3.66 47.77
CA LEU A 98 15.54 2.42 47.01
C LEU A 98 16.72 2.54 46.04
N LYS A 99 17.82 1.88 46.39
CA LYS A 99 19.09 1.76 45.61
C LYS A 99 18.93 1.44 44.11
N PHE A 100 17.75 1.06 43.65
CA PHE A 100 17.45 0.61 42.29
C PHE A 100 16.72 1.61 41.39
N GLY A 101 16.21 2.75 41.88
CA GLY A 101 15.52 3.74 41.04
C GLY A 101 16.43 4.39 39.98
N TYR A 102 17.61 4.81 40.39
CA TYR A 102 18.63 5.40 39.50
C TYR A 102 19.20 4.37 38.48
N PRO A 103 19.56 3.13 38.88
CA PRO A 103 19.89 2.06 37.95
C PRO A 103 18.79 1.70 36.96
N MET A 104 17.51 1.75 37.37
CA MET A 104 16.40 1.40 36.49
C MET A 104 16.17 2.46 35.41
N ALA A 105 16.32 3.76 35.72
CA ALA A 105 16.27 4.84 34.74
C ALA A 105 17.43 4.74 33.73
N LEU A 106 18.65 4.47 34.21
CA LEU A 106 19.82 4.16 33.36
C LEU A 106 19.59 2.91 32.50
N GLY A 107 18.98 1.87 33.07
CA GLY A 107 18.59 0.66 32.39
C GLY A 107 17.61 0.94 31.25
N LEU A 108 16.58 1.75 31.47
CA LEU A 108 15.60 2.17 30.46
C LEU A 108 16.24 3.00 29.34
N MET A 109 17.16 3.91 29.66
CA MET A 109 17.95 4.64 28.65
C MET A 109 18.84 3.70 27.82
N ALA A 110 19.52 2.76 28.46
CA ALA A 110 20.35 1.77 27.77
C ALA A 110 19.50 0.83 26.90
N LEU A 111 18.34 0.39 27.39
CA LEU A 111 17.38 -0.44 26.64
C LEU A 111 16.82 0.32 25.43
N ALA A 112 16.53 1.62 25.58
CA ALA A 112 16.09 2.48 24.48
C ALA A 112 17.17 2.67 23.40
N ALA A 113 18.44 2.75 23.79
CA ALA A 113 19.56 2.84 22.85
C ALA A 113 19.83 1.49 22.15
N PHE A 114 19.72 0.38 22.87
CA PHE A 114 19.98 -0.96 22.34
C PHE A 114 18.79 -1.59 21.58
N ALA A 115 17.55 -1.21 21.88
CA ALA A 115 16.35 -1.77 21.25
C ALA A 115 16.30 -1.54 19.73
N PRO A 116 16.57 -0.33 19.20
CA PRO A 116 16.68 -0.10 17.76
C PRO A 116 17.84 -0.88 17.16
N TYR A 117 19.02 -0.85 17.80
CA TYR A 117 20.21 -1.56 17.31
C TYR A 117 19.96 -3.06 17.15
N TRP A 118 19.34 -3.69 18.16
CA TRP A 118 18.99 -5.10 18.11
C TRP A 118 17.85 -5.39 17.11
N TYR A 119 16.87 -4.50 17.00
CA TYR A 119 15.78 -4.64 16.04
C TYR A 119 16.25 -4.52 14.59
N PHE A 120 17.12 -3.56 14.28
CA PHE A 120 17.75 -3.41 12.96
C PHE A 120 18.60 -4.64 12.61
N LYS A 121 19.39 -5.15 13.57
CA LYS A 121 20.18 -6.37 13.39
C LYS A 121 19.31 -7.60 13.15
N ARG A 122 18.18 -7.73 13.87
CA ARG A 122 17.28 -8.89 13.74
C ARG A 122 16.42 -8.86 12.47
N LYS A 123 16.17 -7.67 11.91
CA LYS A 123 15.43 -7.53 10.63
C LYS A 123 16.30 -7.70 9.38
N GLY A 124 17.61 -7.93 9.50
CA GLY A 124 18.48 -8.27 8.37
C GLY A 124 18.56 -7.15 7.32
N TRP A 125 18.51 -5.89 7.75
CA TRP A 125 18.68 -4.73 6.87
C TRP A 125 20.17 -4.29 6.75
N LEU A 126 21.09 -5.10 7.28
CA LEU A 126 22.50 -5.15 6.91
C LEU A 126 22.82 -6.56 6.42
#